data_AF-A0A947WLF0-F1
#
_entry.id   AF-A0A947WLF0-F1
#
_cell.length_a   1.000
_cell.length_b   1.000
_cell.length_c   1.000
_cell.angle_alpha   90.00
_cell.angle_beta   90.00
_cell.angle_gamma   90.00
#
_symmetry.space_group_name_H-M   'P 1'
#
loop_
_entity.id
_entity.type
_entity.pdbx_description
1 polymer ?
#
loop_
_entity_poly.entity_id
_entity_poly.type
_entity_poly.pdbx_seq_one_letter_code
_entity_poly.pdbx_strand_id
1 'polypeptide(L)' 'MYFPEDLFQRLTKTAKQEKLPVAAVVREAVLNFLQRREEKRDWENDPIWDIIGAGESKDGDLSVNHDVYLYEKNRGDDRE' A
#
# COMPACT_ATOMS: atom_id res chain seq x y z
N MET A 1 -14.99 -21.94 20.39
CA MET A 1 -14.11 -21.84 19.21
C MET A 1 -12.91 -22.74 19.46
N TYR A 2 -12.51 -23.56 18.48
CA TYR A 2 -11.37 -24.45 18.62
C TYR A 2 -10.17 -23.84 17.90
N PHE A 3 -9.02 -23.81 18.57
CA PHE A 3 -7.73 -23.48 17.97
C PHE A 3 -6.89 -24.76 17.92
N PRO A 4 -6.27 -25.06 16.76
CA PRO A 4 -5.22 -26.08 16.69
C PRO A 4 -4.12 -25.82 17.73
N GLU A 5 -3.54 -26.90 18.25
CA GLU A 5 -2.55 -26.83 19.35
C GLU A 5 -1.35 -25.94 19.00
N ASP A 6 -0.84 -26.05 17.77
CA ASP A 6 0.28 -25.23 17.27
C ASP A 6 -0.07 -23.74 17.25
N LEU A 7 -1.31 -23.39 16.88
CA LEU A 7 -1.79 -22.02 16.88
C LEU A 7 -1.98 -21.49 18.30
N PHE A 8 -2.49 -22.31 19.21
CA PHE A 8 -2.65 -21.94 20.62
C PHE A 8 -1.29 -21.69 21.30
N GLN A 9 -0.28 -22.50 21.00
CA GLN A 9 1.08 -22.30 21.50
C GLN A 9 1.69 -20.98 21.01
N ARG A 10 1.49 -20.64 19.72
CA ARG A 10 1.92 -19.35 19.16
C ARG A 10 1.22 -18.18 19.84
N LEU A 11 -0.09 -18.23 20.00
CA LEU A 11 -0.88 -17.22 20.71
C LEU A 11 -0.38 -17.02 22.14
N THR A 12 -0.11 -18.10 22.85
CA THR A 12 0.40 -18.06 24.23
C THR A 12 1.79 -17.44 24.30
N LYS A 13 2.66 -17.72 23.32
CA LYS A 13 3.99 -17.11 23.21
C LYS A 13 3.88 -15.61 23.00
N THR A 14 3.04 -15.16 22.06
CA THR A 14 2.80 -13.73 21.80
C THR A 14 2.26 -13.02 23.04
N ALA A 15 1.26 -13.62 23.70
CA ALA A 15 0.68 -13.08 24.94
C ALA A 15 1.73 -12.89 26.05
N LYS A 16 2.67 -13.85 26.21
CA LYS A 16 3.78 -13.72 27.16
C LYS A 16 4.76 -12.61 26.78
N GLN A 17 5.08 -12.46 25.50
CA GLN A 17 6.00 -11.43 25.01
C GLN A 17 5.43 -10.02 25.23
N GLU A 18 4.13 -9.86 25.00
CA GLU A 18 3.42 -8.58 25.13
C GLU A 18 2.93 -8.32 26.56
N LYS A 19 3.09 -9.28 27.47
CA LYS A 19 2.57 -9.25 28.85
C LYS A 19 1.06 -9.00 28.92
N LEU A 20 0.32 -9.56 27.96
CA LEU A 20 -1.13 -9.46 27.84
C LEU A 20 -1.78 -10.83 28.06
N PRO A 21 -3.06 -10.89 28.49
CA PRO A 21 -3.79 -12.14 28.49
C PRO A 21 -4.07 -12.60 27.06
N VAL A 22 -4.06 -13.91 26.81
CA VAL A 22 -4.31 -14.50 25.48
C VAL A 22 -5.62 -13.98 24.86
N ALA A 23 -6.65 -13.77 25.68
CA ALA A 23 -7.92 -13.22 25.22
C ALA A 23 -7.81 -11.78 24.68
N ALA A 24 -6.91 -10.95 25.22
CA ALA A 24 -6.66 -9.61 24.69
C ALA A 24 -6.00 -9.68 23.32
N VAL A 25 -4.97 -10.52 23.17
CA VAL A 25 -4.30 -10.76 21.88
C VAL A 25 -5.28 -11.25 20.82
N VAL A 26 -6.17 -12.19 21.18
CA VAL A 26 -7.21 -12.67 20.26
C VAL A 26 -8.19 -11.56 19.89
N ARG A 27 -8.65 -10.75 20.85
CA ARG A 27 -9.56 -9.63 20.57
C ARG A 27 -8.94 -8.62 19.63
N GLU A 28 -7.70 -8.19 19.88
CA GLU A 28 -7.02 -7.24 19.02
C GLU A 28 -6.76 -7.80 17.62
N ALA A 29 -6.33 -9.06 17.52
CA ALA A 29 -6.11 -9.70 16.24
C ALA A 29 -7.40 -9.77 15.40
N VAL A 30 -8.53 -10.12 16.05
CA VAL A 30 -9.85 -10.18 15.38
C VAL A 30 -10.33 -8.78 15.00
N LEU A 31 -10.22 -7.79 15.88
CA LEU A 31 -10.60 -6.40 15.58
C LEU A 31 -9.81 -5.85 14.40
N ASN A 32 -8.48 -6.01 14.42
CA ASN A 32 -7.61 -5.56 13.32
C ASN A 32 -7.94 -6.29 12.00
N PHE A 33 -8.24 -7.59 12.06
CA PHE A 33 -8.64 -8.35 10.87
C PHE A 33 -9.96 -7.85 10.29
N LEU A 34 -10.96 -7.58 11.13
CA LEU A 34 -12.25 -7.07 10.70
C LEU A 34 -12.12 -5.64 10.17
N GLN A 35 -11.40 -4.77 10.86
CA GLN A 35 -11.15 -3.40 10.42
C GLN A 35 -10.46 -3.35 9.05
N ARG A 36 -9.38 -4.13 8.84
CA ARG A 36 -8.72 -4.21 7.52
C ARG A 36 -9.61 -4.75 6.41
N ARG A 37 -10.62 -5.55 6.76
CA ARG A 37 -11.56 -6.12 5.80
C ARG A 37 -12.71 -5.16 5.48
N GLU A 38 -13.11 -4.37 6.46
CA GLU A 38 -14.12 -3.31 6.34
C GLU A 38 -13.55 -2.06 5.67
N GLU A 39 -12.27 -1.74 5.90
CA GLU A 39 -11.43 -0.83 5.11
C GLU A 39 -11.13 -1.45 3.73
N LYS A 40 -12.16 -1.85 2.99
CA LYS A 40 -12.08 -1.83 1.54
C LYS A 40 -11.80 -0.37 1.17
N ARG A 41 -10.56 -0.12 0.73
CA ARG A 41 -10.07 1.15 0.17
C ARG A 41 -11.23 1.93 -0.44
N ASP A 42 -11.57 3.04 0.20
CA ASP A 42 -12.58 3.96 -0.29
C ASP A 42 -11.97 4.70 -1.49
N TRP A 43 -12.01 4.05 -2.64
CA TRP A 43 -11.52 4.61 -3.89
C TRP A 43 -12.30 5.85 -4.30
N GLU A 44 -13.53 6.02 -3.81
CA GLU A 44 -14.37 7.18 -4.12
C GLU A 44 -13.91 8.44 -3.38
N ASN A 45 -13.26 8.30 -2.21
CA ASN A 45 -12.76 9.42 -1.40
C ASN A 45 -11.22 9.45 -1.28
N ASP A 46 -10.48 8.77 -2.16
CA ASP A 46 -9.01 8.75 -2.08
C ASP A 46 -8.42 10.07 -2.64
N PRO A 47 -7.72 10.89 -1.82
CA PRO A 47 -7.21 12.20 -2.21
C PRO A 47 -6.19 12.17 -3.36
N ILE A 48 -5.62 11.00 -3.66
CA ILE A 48 -4.72 10.82 -4.81
C ILE A 48 -5.51 10.90 -6.13
N TRP A 49 -6.79 10.54 -6.14
CA TRP A 49 -7.65 10.69 -7.32
C TRP A 49 -7.89 12.15 -7.69
N ASP A 50 -7.95 13.05 -6.71
CA ASP A 50 -8.06 14.50 -6.94
C ASP A 50 -6.82 15.10 -7.63
N ILE A 51 -5.71 14.36 -7.66
CA ILE A 51 -4.46 14.78 -8.31
C ILE A 51 -4.46 14.43 -9.81
N ILE A 52 -5.36 13.55 -10.26
CA ILE A 52 -5.45 13.18 -11.68
C ILE A 52 -5.89 14.40 -12.50
N GLY A 53 -5.01 14.84 -13.41
CA GLY A 53 -5.23 16.03 -14.24
C GLY A 53 -4.62 17.33 -13.69
N ALA A 54 -4.03 17.32 -12.49
CA ALA A 54 -3.36 18.50 -11.93
C ALA A 54 -2.06 18.88 -12.66
N GLY A 55 -1.50 17.96 -13.44
CA GLY A 55 -0.35 18.19 -14.31
C GLY A 55 -0.76 18.20 -15.78
N GLU A 56 -1.18 19.36 -16.28
CA GLU A 56 -1.41 19.56 -17.72
C GLU A 56 -0.14 20.10 -18.36
N SER A 57 0.41 19.36 -19.33
CA SER A 57 1.47 19.84 -20.21
C SER A 57 0.87 20.29 -21.54
N LYS A 58 1.50 21.25 -22.21
CA LYS A 58 1.08 21.68 -23.57
C LYS A 58 1.30 20.58 -24.62
N ASP A 59 2.20 19.66 -24.35
CA ASP A 59 2.55 18.55 -25.22
C ASP A 59 1.67 17.34 -24.87
N GLY A 60 0.68 17.05 -25.72
CA GLY A 60 -0.35 16.04 -25.48
C GLY A 60 0.10 14.59 -25.69
N ASP A 61 1.32 14.37 -26.19
CA ASP A 61 1.86 13.06 -26.56
C ASP A 61 3.03 12.61 -25.67
N LEU A 62 3.31 13.33 -24.57
CA LEU A 62 4.42 13.00 -23.66
C LEU A 62 4.36 11.58 -23.09
N SER A 63 3.17 11.02 -22.90
CA SER A 63 2.99 9.64 -22.42
C SER A 63 3.23 8.59 -23.51
N VAL A 64 3.07 8.96 -24.78
CA VAL A 64 3.16 8.07 -25.94
C VAL A 64 4.57 8.10 -26.55
N ASN A 65 5.12 9.29 -26.71
CA ASN A 65 6.41 9.53 -27.36
C ASN A 65 7.54 9.83 -26.36
N HIS A 66 7.42 9.37 -25.11
CA HIS A 66 8.38 9.67 -24.04
C HIS A 66 9.84 9.35 -24.42
N ASP A 67 10.08 8.25 -25.15
CA ASP A 67 11.42 7.88 -25.63
C ASP A 67 12.04 8.95 -26.54
N VAL A 68 11.25 9.57 -27.41
CA VAL A 68 11.71 10.64 -28.30
C VAL A 68 12.22 11.81 -27.46
N TYR A 69 11.43 12.26 -26.47
CA TYR A 69 11.82 13.36 -25.60
C TYR A 69 13.02 13.06 -24.69
N LEU A 70 13.14 11.82 -24.20
CA LEU A 70 14.24 11.41 -23.32
C LEU A 70 15.56 11.21 -24.07
N TYR A 71 15.51 10.72 -25.31
CA TYR A 71 16.71 10.33 -26.06
C TYR A 71 17.12 11.31 -27.16
N GLU A 72 16.22 12.13 -27.71
CA GLU A 72 16.61 13.17 -28.68
C GLU A 72 17.28 14.37 -28.01
N LYS A 73 16.88 14.71 -26.78
CA LYS A 73 17.50 15.80 -26.01
C LYS A 73 18.97 15.53 -25.67
N ASN A 74 19.37 14.26 -25.59
CA ASN A 74 20.75 13.84 -25.34
C ASN A 74 21.60 13.65 -26.61
N ARG A 75 21.07 13.93 -27.82
CA ARG A 75 21.84 13.84 -29.08
C ARG A 75 22.50 15.16 -29.52
N GLY A 76 22.34 16.23 -28.75
CA GLY A 76 22.78 17.58 -29.12
C GLY A 76 24.08 18.09 -28.48
N ASP A 77 24.65 17.38 -27.49
CA ASP A 77 25.80 17.87 -26.70
C ASP A 77 27.13 17.14 -27.01
N ASP A 78 27.18 16.42 -28.14
CA ASP A 78 28.37 15.67 -28.60
C ASP A 78 28.79 16.08 -30.03
N ARG A 79 28.81 17.39 -30.33
CA ARG A 79 29.50 17.91 -31.53
C ARG A 79 30.25 19.21 -31.21
N GLU A 80 31.51 19.03 -30.78
CA GLU A 80 32.61 19.97 -31.09
C GLU A 80 32.95 19.92 -32.59
#